data_AF-A0A1M6LDC4-F1
#
_entry.id   AF-A0A1M6LDC4-F1
#
_cell.length_a   1.000
_cell.length_b   1.000
_cell.length_c   1.000
_cell.angle_alpha   90.00
_cell.angle_beta   90.00
_cell.angle_gamma   90.00
#
_symmetry.space_group_name_H-M   'P 1'
#
loop_
_entity.id
_entity.type
_entity.pdbx_description
1 polymer ?
#
loop_
_entity_poly.entity_id
_entity_poly.type
_entity_poly.pdbx_seq_one_letter_code
_entity_poly.pdbx_strand_id
1 'polypeptide(L)'
;MSKISIVESYINNCAEEHTMDSAKKLVNDILGVFSNDIDGLTSNLDLYSYRHMNGSTTVNYIGDVSLLKRKLEFYKTSLIETEKKNDPLWEFKQMFEQDLKNLRSAKSDINNSETPEIAKQQLYKEITAKYHPIIPNLGSGLYQYYSEQGFYDEVSDDSLKHNLDQIYHKLTSFKAVGFPGVIKEASTPYHQVLINNNSNANASATVTISISNTIELINQLPADVLSDQEKEELEGKLSAIEVAKIGGNKEKLMGKVGSVLKYIADKGIEVGIAALPYLGEISKFIKSM
;
A
#
# COMPACT_ATOMS: atom_id res chain seq x y z
N MET A 1 11.87 17.03 -0.65
CA MET A 1 11.64 16.57 -2.05
C MET A 1 12.23 15.18 -2.18
N SER A 2 11.51 14.23 -2.78
CA SER A 2 12.04 12.89 -3.06
C SER A 2 13.06 12.94 -4.20
N LYS A 3 13.95 11.95 -4.31
CA LYS A 3 14.92 11.85 -5.42
C LYS A 3 14.21 11.86 -6.78
N ILE A 4 13.08 11.17 -6.88
CA ILE A 4 12.20 11.16 -8.06
C ILE A 4 11.72 12.57 -8.42
N SER A 5 11.26 13.36 -7.44
CA SER A 5 10.77 14.73 -7.71
C SER A 5 11.86 15.68 -8.21
N ILE A 6 13.12 15.48 -7.77
CA ILE A 6 14.26 16.24 -8.27
C ILE A 6 14.53 15.86 -9.74
N VAL A 7 14.61 14.57 -10.06
CA VAL A 7 14.81 14.09 -11.43
C VAL A 7 13.70 14.59 -12.36
N GLU A 8 12.45 14.54 -11.90
CA GLU A 8 11.29 15.03 -12.66
C GLU A 8 11.37 16.53 -12.97
N SER A 9 11.82 17.35 -12.02
CA SER A 9 12.04 18.78 -12.28
C SER A 9 13.04 19.01 -13.40
N TYR A 10 14.15 18.25 -13.44
CA TYR A 10 15.14 18.38 -14.50
C TYR A 10 14.63 17.85 -15.85
N ILE A 11 13.85 16.76 -15.87
CA ILE A 11 13.19 16.27 -17.09
C ILE A 11 12.26 17.33 -17.68
N ASN A 12 11.46 17.99 -16.82
CA ASN A 12 10.57 19.06 -17.26
C ASN A 12 11.35 20.24 -17.84
N ASN A 13 12.44 20.67 -17.18
CA ASN A 13 13.32 21.71 -17.72
C ASN A 13 13.90 21.29 -19.08
N CYS A 14 14.27 20.02 -19.27
CA CYS A 14 14.74 19.53 -20.57
C CYS A 14 13.66 19.50 -21.66
N ALA A 15 12.37 19.54 -21.30
CA ALA A 15 11.27 19.53 -22.25
C ALA A 15 10.93 20.94 -22.79
N GLU A 16 11.44 21.99 -22.14
CA GLU A 16 11.29 23.38 -22.58
C GLU A 16 12.17 23.69 -23.81
N GLU A 17 11.84 24.77 -24.53
CA GLU A 17 12.68 25.28 -25.60
C GLU A 17 13.92 25.96 -25.04
N HIS A 18 15.09 25.70 -25.63
CA HIS A 18 16.37 26.22 -25.16
C HIS A 18 17.13 26.96 -26.24
N THR A 19 17.76 28.07 -25.85
CA THR A 19 18.86 28.66 -26.61
C THR A 19 20.13 27.86 -26.36
N MET A 20 21.18 28.10 -27.15
CA MET A 20 22.46 27.40 -26.96
C MET A 20 23.07 27.68 -25.57
N ASP A 21 22.93 28.91 -25.06
CA ASP A 21 23.45 29.30 -23.74
C ASP A 21 22.63 28.70 -22.59
N SER A 22 21.30 28.69 -22.70
CA SER A 22 20.44 28.06 -21.67
C SER A 22 20.63 26.54 -21.67
N ALA A 23 20.75 25.92 -22.84
CA ALA A 23 21.06 24.50 -22.96
C ALA A 23 22.42 24.16 -22.33
N LYS A 24 23.47 24.96 -22.58
CA LYS A 24 24.78 24.76 -21.96
C LYS A 24 24.72 24.82 -20.45
N LYS A 25 24.01 25.80 -19.89
CA LYS A 25 23.83 25.91 -18.44
C LYS A 25 23.11 24.67 -17.89
N LEU A 26 22.01 24.27 -18.52
CA LEU A 26 21.23 23.11 -18.10
C LEU A 26 22.03 21.80 -18.16
N VAL A 27 22.84 21.59 -19.21
CA VAL A 27 23.74 20.43 -19.33
C VAL A 27 24.71 20.39 -18.15
N ASN A 28 25.37 21.51 -17.83
CA ASN A 28 26.32 21.56 -16.72
C ASN A 28 25.63 21.32 -15.37
N ASP A 29 24.43 21.87 -15.16
CA ASP A 29 23.66 21.67 -13.94
C ASP A 29 23.26 20.19 -13.77
N ILE A 30 22.78 19.53 -14.83
CA ILE A 30 22.44 18.10 -14.82
C ILE A 30 23.67 17.25 -14.51
N LEU A 31 24.80 17.53 -15.16
CA LEU A 31 26.04 16.80 -14.89
C LEU A 31 26.51 17.01 -13.46
N GLY A 32 26.46 18.23 -12.92
CA GLY A 32 26.84 18.53 -11.55
C GLY A 32 26.00 17.78 -10.52
N VAL A 33 24.71 17.57 -10.80
CA VAL A 33 23.78 16.88 -9.89
C VAL A 33 23.86 15.36 -10.01
N PHE A 34 23.92 14.83 -11.24
CA PHE A 34 23.66 13.40 -11.48
C PHE A 34 24.88 12.57 -11.92
N SER A 35 26.06 13.16 -12.17
CA SER A 35 27.22 12.39 -12.69
C SER A 35 27.70 11.28 -11.77
N ASN A 36 27.49 11.41 -10.45
CA ASN A 36 27.86 10.37 -9.48
C ASN A 36 26.75 9.31 -9.31
N ASP A 37 25.54 9.61 -9.77
CA ASP A 37 24.34 8.80 -9.55
C ASP A 37 23.98 7.94 -10.77
N ILE A 38 24.41 8.36 -11.97
CA ILE A 38 24.04 7.73 -13.24
C ILE A 38 25.29 7.30 -13.99
N ASP A 39 25.53 5.99 -14.00
CA ASP A 39 26.62 5.40 -14.77
C ASP A 39 26.49 5.75 -16.26
N GLY A 40 27.58 6.22 -16.86
CA GLY A 40 27.60 6.59 -18.27
C GLY A 40 26.78 7.84 -18.62
N LEU A 41 26.47 8.72 -17.65
CA LEU A 41 25.74 9.96 -17.92
C LEU A 41 26.39 10.82 -19.02
N THR A 42 27.73 10.87 -19.04
CA THR A 42 28.51 11.65 -20.01
C THR A 42 28.68 10.97 -21.37
N SER A 43 28.41 9.66 -21.47
CA SER A 43 28.62 8.90 -22.70
C SER A 43 27.74 9.40 -23.85
N ASN A 44 28.32 9.52 -25.04
CA ASN A 44 27.65 9.96 -26.27
C ASN A 44 27.10 11.41 -26.27
N LEU A 45 27.40 12.21 -25.24
CA LEU A 45 27.16 13.64 -25.32
C LEU A 45 28.16 14.28 -26.29
N ASP A 46 27.67 15.20 -27.11
CA ASP A 46 28.46 15.98 -28.06
C ASP A 46 29.53 16.79 -27.33
N LEU A 47 29.23 17.31 -26.13
CA LEU A 47 30.19 17.97 -25.24
C LEU A 47 31.48 17.16 -25.02
N TYR A 48 31.40 15.83 -24.98
CA TYR A 48 32.54 14.93 -24.75
C TYR A 48 33.08 14.30 -26.04
N SER A 49 32.61 14.75 -27.21
CA SER A 49 33.09 14.29 -28.50
C SER A 49 34.50 14.80 -28.79
N TYR A 50 35.38 13.91 -29.28
CA TYR A 50 36.76 14.26 -29.67
C TYR A 50 36.82 15.32 -30.79
N ARG A 51 35.71 15.52 -31.52
CA ARG A 51 35.61 16.50 -32.61
C ARG A 51 35.85 17.94 -32.14
N HIS A 52 35.58 18.23 -30.86
CA HIS A 52 35.75 19.57 -30.30
C HIS A 52 37.17 19.83 -29.76
N MET A 53 38.06 18.83 -29.69
CA MET A 53 39.40 18.97 -29.11
C MET A 53 40.28 20.01 -29.84
N ASN A 54 40.03 20.22 -31.14
CA ASN A 54 40.79 21.14 -31.98
C ASN A 54 40.05 22.48 -32.24
N GLY A 55 38.93 22.73 -31.56
CA GLY A 55 38.18 24.00 -31.65
C GLY A 55 37.45 24.27 -32.97
N SER A 56 37.45 23.32 -33.91
CA SER A 56 36.90 23.49 -35.26
C SER A 56 35.38 23.29 -35.36
N THR A 57 34.72 22.79 -34.31
CA THR A 57 33.26 22.52 -34.30
C THR A 57 32.62 23.03 -33.02
N THR A 58 31.47 23.69 -33.14
CA THR A 58 30.66 24.12 -31.98
C THR A 58 29.93 22.93 -31.35
N VAL A 59 29.89 22.89 -30.02
CA VAL A 59 29.17 21.86 -29.26
C VAL A 59 27.66 22.06 -29.42
N ASN A 60 26.93 20.97 -29.68
CA ASN A 60 25.48 20.92 -29.79
C ASN A 60 24.82 20.66 -28.42
N TYR A 61 24.79 21.69 -27.58
CA TYR A 61 24.20 21.59 -26.24
C TYR A 61 22.69 21.27 -26.28
N ILE A 62 21.96 21.70 -27.30
CA ILE A 62 20.52 21.39 -27.46
C ILE A 62 20.33 19.87 -27.70
N GLY A 63 21.19 19.27 -28.52
CA GLY A 63 21.25 17.82 -28.70
C GLY A 63 21.57 17.08 -27.39
N ASP A 64 22.51 17.61 -26.62
CA ASP A 64 22.89 17.06 -25.32
C ASP A 64 21.76 17.14 -24.28
N VAL A 65 21.00 18.24 -24.23
CA VAL A 65 19.78 18.34 -23.40
C VAL A 65 18.79 17.23 -23.76
N SER A 66 18.59 16.97 -25.06
CA SER A 66 17.70 15.91 -25.54
C SER A 66 18.19 14.49 -25.18
N LEU A 67 19.51 14.27 -25.17
CA LEU A 67 20.09 13.00 -24.73
C LEU A 67 20.03 12.83 -23.21
N LEU A 68 20.34 13.88 -22.45
CA LEU A 68 20.24 13.90 -20.99
C LEU A 68 18.79 13.69 -20.53
N LYS A 69 17.80 14.29 -21.18
CA LYS A 69 16.38 14.03 -20.91
C LYS A 69 16.07 12.52 -20.91
N ARG A 70 16.46 11.82 -21.98
CA ARG A 70 16.23 10.37 -22.12
C ARG A 70 16.94 9.56 -21.03
N LYS A 71 18.16 9.96 -20.65
CA LYS A 71 18.90 9.31 -19.57
C LYS A 71 18.26 9.55 -18.21
N LEU A 72 17.77 10.77 -17.95
CA LEU A 72 17.04 11.11 -16.73
C LEU A 72 15.68 10.39 -16.65
N GLU A 73 14.96 10.26 -17.77
CA GLU A 73 13.73 9.46 -17.86
C GLU A 73 13.99 8.00 -17.49
N PHE A 74 15.04 7.40 -18.08
CA PHE A 74 15.46 6.03 -17.74
C PHE A 74 15.84 5.91 -16.26
N TYR A 75 16.61 6.86 -15.73
CA TYR A 75 17.00 6.88 -14.32
C TYR A 75 15.77 7.03 -13.40
N LYS A 76 14.82 7.91 -13.72
CA LYS A 76 13.55 8.04 -13.00
C LYS A 76 12.81 6.70 -12.95
N THR A 77 12.70 6.00 -14.07
CA THR A 77 12.09 4.67 -14.12
C THR A 77 12.84 3.69 -13.22
N SER A 78 14.18 3.68 -13.23
CA SER A 78 14.96 2.80 -12.35
C SER A 78 14.78 3.10 -10.86
N LEU A 79 14.62 4.37 -10.48
CA LEU A 79 14.31 4.78 -9.12
C LEU A 79 12.90 4.31 -8.71
N ILE A 80 11.91 4.48 -9.59
CA ILE A 80 10.53 4.02 -9.37
C ILE A 80 10.50 2.50 -9.17
N GLU A 81 11.15 1.73 -10.03
CA GLU A 81 11.24 0.26 -9.91
C GLU A 81 11.90 -0.15 -8.58
N THR A 82 12.93 0.58 -8.17
CA THR A 82 13.62 0.34 -6.88
C THR A 82 12.70 0.64 -5.70
N GLU A 83 12.00 1.77 -5.70
CA GLU A 83 11.02 2.12 -4.67
C GLU A 83 9.88 1.10 -4.62
N LYS A 84 9.33 0.70 -5.77
CA LYS A 84 8.28 -0.32 -5.89
C LYS A 84 8.72 -1.67 -5.33
N LYS A 85 9.97 -2.08 -5.58
CA LYS A 85 10.53 -3.32 -5.01
C LYS A 85 10.67 -3.25 -3.49
N ASN A 86 10.97 -2.07 -2.96
CA ASN A 86 11.23 -1.88 -1.54
C ASN A 86 9.96 -1.52 -0.74
N ASP A 87 8.89 -1.12 -1.41
CA ASP A 87 7.62 -0.72 -0.79
C ASP A 87 6.47 -1.57 -1.37
N PRO A 88 6.04 -2.63 -0.67
CA PRO A 88 4.95 -3.49 -1.12
C PRO A 88 3.59 -2.75 -1.24
N LEU A 89 3.47 -1.54 -0.68
CA LEU A 89 2.29 -0.69 -0.82
C LEU A 89 2.43 0.39 -1.90
N TRP A 90 3.49 0.37 -2.71
CA TRP A 90 3.75 1.44 -3.66
C TRP A 90 2.55 1.72 -4.58
N GLU A 91 1.99 0.70 -5.22
CA GLU A 91 0.82 0.84 -6.11
C GLU A 91 -0.41 1.36 -5.37
N PHE A 92 -0.66 0.84 -4.16
CA PHE A 92 -1.74 1.30 -3.30
C PHE A 92 -1.57 2.79 -2.95
N LYS A 93 -0.37 3.21 -2.57
CA LYS A 93 -0.08 4.61 -2.23
C LYS A 93 -0.28 5.52 -3.43
N GLN A 94 0.17 5.13 -4.62
CA GLN A 94 -0.06 5.93 -5.84
C GLN A 94 -1.55 6.11 -6.13
N MET A 95 -2.31 5.01 -6.11
CA MET A 95 -3.77 5.05 -6.27
C MET A 95 -4.43 5.96 -5.21
N PHE A 96 -4.03 5.80 -3.94
CA PHE A 96 -4.55 6.55 -2.81
C PHE A 96 -4.29 8.05 -2.93
N GLU A 97 -3.07 8.46 -3.30
CA GLU A 97 -2.75 9.87 -3.51
C GLU A 97 -3.56 10.50 -4.64
N GLN A 98 -3.72 9.78 -5.76
CA GLN A 98 -4.48 10.27 -6.89
C GLN A 98 -5.96 10.43 -6.53
N ASP A 99 -6.53 9.47 -5.82
CA ASP A 99 -7.90 9.52 -5.32
C ASP A 99 -8.10 10.67 -4.31
N LEU A 100 -7.14 10.90 -3.41
CA LEU A 100 -7.16 12.02 -2.47
C LEU A 100 -7.13 13.38 -3.20
N LYS A 101 -6.35 13.48 -4.29
CA LYS A 101 -6.29 14.66 -5.15
C LYS A 101 -7.63 14.90 -5.85
N ASN A 102 -8.22 13.85 -6.42
CA ASN A 102 -9.52 13.92 -7.08
C ASN A 102 -10.61 14.37 -6.10
N LEU A 103 -10.66 13.80 -4.90
CA LEU A 103 -11.57 14.22 -3.82
C LEU A 103 -11.36 15.69 -3.45
N ARG A 104 -10.10 16.13 -3.30
CA ARG A 104 -9.75 17.51 -2.99
C ARG A 104 -10.29 18.48 -4.05
N SER A 105 -10.12 18.15 -5.33
CA SER A 105 -10.65 18.97 -6.43
C SER A 105 -12.18 18.98 -6.43
N ALA A 106 -12.81 17.80 -6.34
CA ALA A 106 -14.27 17.65 -6.38
C ALA A 106 -14.98 18.41 -5.24
N LYS A 107 -14.45 18.38 -4.01
CA LYS A 107 -15.03 19.12 -2.87
C LYS A 107 -14.82 20.64 -2.99
N SER A 108 -13.73 21.06 -3.65
CA SER A 108 -13.40 22.48 -3.81
C SER A 108 -14.23 23.15 -4.90
N ASP A 109 -14.69 22.39 -5.90
CA ASP A 109 -15.60 22.86 -6.94
C ASP A 109 -17.06 22.85 -6.48
N ILE A 110 -17.42 23.65 -5.49
CA ILE A 110 -18.74 23.63 -4.82
C ILE A 110 -19.92 23.79 -5.81
N ASN A 111 -19.70 24.53 -6.91
CA ASN A 111 -20.72 24.87 -7.91
C ASN A 111 -20.75 23.92 -9.11
N ASN A 112 -19.99 22.82 -9.09
CA ASN A 112 -19.90 21.85 -10.20
C ASN A 112 -19.47 22.50 -11.54
N SER A 113 -18.63 23.54 -11.46
CA SER A 113 -18.20 24.33 -12.61
C SER A 113 -17.11 23.65 -13.44
N GLU A 114 -16.26 22.86 -12.80
CA GLU A 114 -15.19 22.08 -13.44
C GLU A 114 -15.54 20.60 -13.51
N THR A 115 -16.15 20.08 -12.44
CA THR A 115 -16.53 18.67 -12.29
C THR A 115 -18.04 18.56 -12.15
N PRO A 116 -18.75 18.07 -13.18
CA PRO A 116 -20.20 17.85 -13.12
C PRO A 116 -20.58 16.91 -11.97
N GLU A 117 -21.79 17.08 -11.43
CA GLU A 117 -22.25 16.30 -10.27
C GLU A 117 -22.22 14.79 -10.52
N ILE A 118 -22.60 14.34 -11.72
CA ILE A 118 -22.55 12.93 -12.09
C ILE A 118 -21.13 12.35 -11.99
N ALA A 119 -20.10 13.13 -12.33
CA ALA A 119 -18.71 12.69 -12.19
C ALA A 119 -18.30 12.62 -10.71
N LYS A 120 -18.86 13.48 -9.86
CA LYS A 120 -18.66 13.43 -8.40
C LYS A 120 -19.37 12.24 -7.75
N GLN A 121 -20.55 11.89 -8.22
CA GLN A 121 -21.27 10.68 -7.80
C GLN A 121 -20.48 9.42 -8.18
N GLN A 122 -19.93 9.39 -9.39
CA GLN A 122 -19.07 8.29 -9.85
C GLN A 122 -17.82 8.18 -8.97
N LEU A 123 -17.15 9.31 -8.71
CA LEU A 123 -16.00 9.35 -7.79
C LEU A 123 -16.38 8.82 -6.40
N TYR A 124 -17.51 9.26 -5.83
CA TYR A 124 -18.01 8.78 -4.55
C TYR A 124 -18.15 7.25 -4.53
N LYS A 125 -18.83 6.68 -5.53
CA LYS A 125 -19.03 5.22 -5.65
C LYS A 125 -17.71 4.46 -5.79
N GLU A 126 -16.78 4.97 -6.59
CA GLU A 126 -15.47 4.33 -6.78
C GLU A 126 -14.64 4.32 -5.48
N ILE A 127 -14.63 5.45 -4.76
CA ILE A 127 -13.86 5.60 -3.54
C ILE A 127 -14.45 4.72 -2.42
N THR A 128 -15.76 4.70 -2.25
CA THR A 128 -16.38 3.83 -1.24
C THR A 128 -16.15 2.35 -1.57
N ALA A 129 -16.28 1.94 -2.83
CA ALA A 129 -15.98 0.58 -3.25
C ALA A 129 -14.51 0.18 -3.00
N LYS A 130 -13.55 1.06 -3.35
CA LYS A 130 -12.11 0.80 -3.18
C LYS A 130 -11.72 0.68 -1.70
N TYR A 131 -12.20 1.58 -0.86
CA TYR A 131 -11.64 1.77 0.49
C TYR A 131 -12.53 1.28 1.63
N HIS A 132 -13.82 1.01 1.42
CA HIS A 132 -14.67 0.41 2.44
C HIS A 132 -14.09 -0.89 3.05
N PRO A 133 -13.57 -1.86 2.25
CA PRO A 133 -13.01 -3.08 2.84
C PRO A 133 -11.68 -2.85 3.58
N ILE A 134 -11.05 -1.70 3.41
CA ILE A 134 -9.69 -1.41 3.90
C ILE A 134 -9.71 -0.48 5.11
N ILE A 135 -10.59 0.53 5.09
CA ILE A 135 -10.65 1.58 6.10
C ILE A 135 -11.80 1.27 7.06
N PRO A 136 -11.52 0.89 8.32
CA PRO A 136 -12.56 0.61 9.29
C PRO A 136 -13.53 1.79 9.43
N ASN A 137 -14.83 1.49 9.44
CA ASN A 137 -15.88 2.48 9.63
C ASN A 137 -15.85 3.65 8.61
N LEU A 138 -15.42 3.38 7.37
CA LEU A 138 -15.40 4.40 6.32
C LEU A 138 -16.78 5.05 6.12
N GLY A 139 -17.83 4.23 6.05
CA GLY A 139 -19.21 4.71 5.82
C GLY A 139 -19.85 5.41 7.01
N SER A 140 -19.33 5.26 8.23
CA SER A 140 -19.93 5.87 9.42
C SER A 140 -19.96 7.40 9.32
N GLY A 141 -21.15 7.98 9.43
CA GLY A 141 -21.37 9.43 9.31
C GLY A 141 -21.60 9.93 7.88
N LEU A 142 -21.67 9.03 6.90
CA LEU A 142 -22.09 9.34 5.53
C LEU A 142 -23.60 9.22 5.38
N TYR A 143 -24.21 10.12 4.60
CA TYR A 143 -25.58 9.99 4.16
C TYR A 143 -25.76 8.72 3.32
N GLN A 144 -26.89 8.04 3.55
CA GLN A 144 -27.28 6.82 2.83
C GLN A 144 -26.27 5.66 2.91
N TYR A 145 -25.49 5.60 4.00
CA TYR A 145 -24.72 4.41 4.33
C TYR A 145 -25.51 3.53 5.31
N TYR A 146 -25.67 2.26 4.96
CA TYR A 146 -26.35 1.26 5.77
C TYR A 146 -25.31 0.30 6.35
N SER A 147 -25.00 0.47 7.64
CA SER A 147 -23.94 -0.28 8.33
C SER A 147 -24.18 -1.79 8.36
N GLU A 148 -25.44 -2.21 8.48
CA GLU A 148 -25.81 -3.62 8.57
C GLU A 148 -25.49 -4.41 7.29
N GLN A 149 -25.51 -3.75 6.14
CA GLN A 149 -25.23 -4.37 4.84
C GLN A 149 -23.89 -3.92 4.22
N GLY A 150 -23.16 -3.00 4.87
CA GLY A 150 -21.98 -2.36 4.27
C GLY A 150 -22.29 -1.62 2.96
N PHE A 151 -23.54 -1.17 2.79
CA PHE A 151 -24.06 -0.68 1.52
C PHE A 151 -24.15 0.85 1.47
N TYR A 152 -23.89 1.42 0.30
CA TYR A 152 -23.97 2.85 0.03
C TYR A 152 -25.01 3.10 -1.05
N ASP A 153 -26.08 3.82 -0.72
CA ASP A 153 -27.03 4.28 -1.73
C ASP A 153 -26.54 5.52 -2.48
N GLU A 154 -27.27 5.86 -3.53
CA GLU A 154 -27.05 7.10 -4.25
C GLU A 154 -27.32 8.33 -3.39
N VAL A 155 -26.46 9.34 -3.53
CA VAL A 155 -26.59 10.65 -2.90
C VAL A 155 -26.38 11.75 -3.94
N SER A 156 -27.08 12.87 -3.78
CA SER A 156 -26.97 14.06 -4.60
C SER A 156 -26.78 15.31 -3.74
N ASP A 157 -26.53 16.43 -4.40
CA ASP A 157 -26.55 17.77 -3.83
C ASP A 157 -25.70 17.90 -2.56
N ASP A 158 -26.25 18.47 -1.50
CA ASP A 158 -25.55 18.71 -0.24
C ASP A 158 -25.18 17.41 0.49
N SER A 159 -25.94 16.32 0.28
CA SER A 159 -25.59 15.01 0.84
C SER A 159 -24.34 14.45 0.18
N LEU A 160 -24.20 14.60 -1.14
CA LEU A 160 -23.00 14.22 -1.87
C LEU A 160 -21.80 15.08 -1.47
N LYS A 161 -21.98 16.41 -1.35
CA LYS A 161 -20.92 17.32 -0.90
C LYS A 161 -20.41 16.95 0.49
N HIS A 162 -21.32 16.70 1.44
CA HIS A 162 -20.99 16.25 2.79
C HIS A 162 -20.23 14.93 2.76
N ASN A 163 -20.70 13.94 1.98
CA ASN A 163 -20.05 12.63 1.89
C ASN A 163 -18.63 12.72 1.34
N LEU A 164 -18.41 13.49 0.27
CA LEU A 164 -17.08 13.70 -0.31
C LEU A 164 -16.11 14.36 0.68
N ASP A 165 -16.59 15.34 1.45
CA ASP A 165 -15.79 16.01 2.48
C ASP A 165 -15.42 15.06 3.61
N GLN A 166 -16.39 14.31 4.15
CA GLN A 166 -16.15 13.29 5.18
C GLN A 166 -15.14 12.23 4.73
N ILE A 167 -15.29 11.71 3.51
CA ILE A 167 -14.37 10.73 2.93
C ILE A 167 -12.96 11.34 2.79
N TYR A 168 -12.84 12.56 2.27
CA TYR A 168 -11.53 13.24 2.13
C TYR A 168 -10.80 13.34 3.49
N HIS A 169 -11.51 13.71 4.56
CA HIS A 169 -10.93 13.82 5.91
C HIS A 169 -10.55 12.45 6.49
N LYS A 170 -11.38 11.42 6.28
CA LYS A 170 -11.10 10.05 6.70
C LYS A 170 -9.87 9.47 6.00
N LEU A 171 -9.78 9.60 4.66
CA LEU A 171 -8.61 9.15 3.90
C LEU A 171 -7.34 9.94 4.29
N THR A 172 -7.44 11.25 4.48
CA THR A 172 -6.32 12.08 4.97
C THR A 172 -5.80 11.57 6.32
N SER A 173 -6.72 11.26 7.24
CA SER A 173 -6.37 10.74 8.57
C SER A 173 -5.74 9.34 8.47
N PHE A 174 -6.34 8.45 7.66
CA PHE A 174 -5.84 7.09 7.42
C PHE A 174 -4.40 7.09 6.86
N LYS A 175 -4.10 8.00 5.93
CA LYS A 175 -2.72 8.23 5.45
C LYS A 175 -1.80 8.76 6.55
N ALA A 176 -2.25 9.73 7.35
CA ALA A 176 -1.43 10.35 8.40
C ALA A 176 -1.00 9.35 9.48
N VAL A 177 -1.85 8.36 9.79
CA VAL A 177 -1.51 7.25 10.71
C VAL A 177 -0.80 6.08 10.01
N GLY A 178 -0.42 6.24 8.74
CA GLY A 178 0.42 5.30 8.00
C GLY A 178 -0.32 4.13 7.37
N PHE A 179 -1.62 4.21 7.06
CA PHE A 179 -2.39 3.08 6.51
C PHE A 179 -2.42 1.85 7.47
N PRO A 180 -2.88 2.02 8.72
CA PRO A 180 -2.99 0.94 9.69
C PRO A 180 -3.90 -0.18 9.14
N GLY A 181 -3.53 -1.44 9.38
CA GLY A 181 -4.21 -2.60 8.78
C GLY A 181 -3.62 -2.98 7.41
N VAL A 182 -3.26 -2.00 6.58
CA VAL A 182 -2.67 -2.25 5.25
C VAL A 182 -1.17 -2.57 5.34
N ILE A 183 -0.41 -1.94 6.26
CA ILE A 183 1.03 -2.25 6.46
C ILE A 183 1.25 -3.71 6.93
N LYS A 184 0.30 -4.27 7.69
CA LYS A 184 0.39 -5.68 8.14
C LYS A 184 0.22 -6.66 6.99
N GLU A 185 -0.61 -6.32 6.00
CA GLU A 185 -0.83 -7.12 4.80
C GLU A 185 0.24 -6.91 3.73
N ALA A 186 0.90 -5.75 3.66
CA ALA A 186 1.97 -5.52 2.67
C ALA A 186 3.25 -6.33 2.95
N SER A 187 3.47 -6.64 4.23
CA SER A 187 4.64 -7.39 4.71
C SER A 187 4.45 -8.91 4.59
N THR A 188 3.30 -9.36 4.09
CA THR A 188 2.89 -10.77 4.00
C THR A 188 2.12 -11.04 2.72
N PRO A 189 2.29 -12.17 2.02
CA PRO A 189 1.44 -12.49 0.88
C PRO A 189 -0.02 -12.72 1.37
N TYR A 190 -0.92 -11.80 1.03
CA TYR A 190 -2.38 -11.92 0.96
C TYR A 190 -3.21 -12.28 2.23
N HIS A 191 -4.26 -11.46 2.47
CA HIS A 191 -5.46 -11.60 3.32
C HIS A 191 -5.31 -11.57 4.86
N GLN A 192 -5.79 -10.49 5.50
CA GLN A 192 -6.37 -10.52 6.85
C GLN A 192 -7.62 -9.64 7.02
N VAL A 193 -8.70 -10.34 7.32
CA VAL A 193 -10.03 -9.88 7.73
C VAL A 193 -9.99 -8.99 8.98
N LEU A 194 -10.70 -7.86 8.96
CA LEU A 194 -10.99 -7.05 10.14
C LEU A 194 -11.97 -7.78 11.07
N ILE A 195 -11.58 -8.02 12.33
CA ILE A 195 -12.50 -8.44 13.40
C ILE A 195 -12.95 -7.20 14.18
N ASN A 196 -14.24 -6.89 14.12
CA ASN A 196 -14.88 -5.84 14.90
C ASN A 196 -15.52 -6.46 16.17
N ASN A 197 -14.82 -6.41 17.30
CA ASN A 197 -15.41 -6.84 18.59
C ASN A 197 -15.96 -5.62 19.34
N ASN A 198 -17.29 -5.60 19.47
CA ASN A 198 -18.03 -4.64 20.27
C ASN A 198 -17.94 -5.06 21.75
N SER A 199 -17.08 -4.41 22.53
CA SER A 199 -17.10 -4.50 24.00
C SER A 199 -16.55 -3.21 24.61
N ASN A 200 -17.38 -2.51 25.38
CA ASN A 200 -16.97 -1.36 26.19
C ASN A 200 -15.94 -1.78 27.26
N ALA A 201 -14.66 -1.63 26.95
CA ALA A 201 -13.60 -1.40 27.91
C ALA A 201 -12.39 -0.77 27.18
N ASN A 202 -12.13 0.51 27.45
CA ASN A 202 -10.86 1.16 27.13
C ASN A 202 -9.74 0.51 27.95
N ALA A 203 -9.22 -0.59 27.44
CA ALA A 203 -7.95 -1.15 27.84
C ALA A 203 -7.22 -1.52 26.55
N SER A 204 -6.13 -0.80 26.24
CA SER A 204 -5.13 -1.26 25.28
C SER A 204 -4.44 -2.49 25.87
N ALA A 205 -5.14 -3.62 25.89
CA ALA A 205 -4.56 -4.89 26.25
C ALA A 205 -3.61 -5.27 25.11
N THR A 206 -2.32 -5.36 25.41
CA THR A 206 -1.38 -6.08 24.55
C THR A 206 -1.84 -7.54 24.59
N VAL A 207 -2.70 -7.94 23.65
CA VAL A 207 -3.20 -9.31 23.56
C VAL A 207 -1.99 -10.18 23.22
N THR A 208 -1.44 -10.83 24.24
CA THR A 208 -0.48 -11.90 24.05
C THR A 208 -1.24 -13.03 23.35
N ILE A 209 -0.86 -13.37 22.12
CA ILE A 209 -1.45 -14.48 21.38
C ILE A 209 -1.05 -15.77 22.09
N SER A 210 -1.92 -16.23 22.99
CA SER A 210 -1.78 -17.47 23.75
C SER A 210 -2.68 -18.54 23.15
N ILE A 211 -2.35 -19.81 23.37
CA ILE A 211 -3.22 -20.92 22.97
C ILE A 211 -4.62 -20.79 23.57
N SER A 212 -4.73 -20.33 24.82
CA SER A 212 -6.01 -20.16 25.53
C SER A 212 -6.93 -19.16 24.80
N ASN A 213 -6.37 -18.03 24.36
CA ASN A 213 -7.13 -17.03 23.62
C ASN A 213 -7.56 -17.57 22.25
N THR A 214 -6.71 -18.37 21.59
CA THR A 214 -7.05 -19.00 20.31
C THR A 214 -8.16 -20.03 20.44
N ILE A 215 -8.13 -20.85 21.49
CA ILE A 215 -9.19 -21.81 21.78
C ILE A 215 -10.51 -21.09 22.06
N GLU A 216 -10.47 -19.96 22.77
CA GLU A 216 -11.65 -19.14 23.02
C GLU A 216 -12.26 -18.59 21.71
N LEU A 217 -11.43 -18.09 20.79
CA LEU A 217 -11.88 -17.63 19.47
C LEU A 217 -12.49 -18.75 18.63
N ILE A 218 -11.92 -19.96 18.68
CA ILE A 218 -12.47 -21.14 17.99
C ILE A 218 -13.83 -21.52 18.56
N ASN A 219 -14.00 -21.46 19.88
CA ASN A 219 -15.27 -21.76 20.53
C ASN A 219 -16.37 -20.76 20.20
N GLN A 220 -16.01 -19.50 19.96
CA GLN A 220 -16.92 -18.44 19.54
C GLN A 220 -17.37 -18.56 18.08
N LEU A 221 -16.73 -19.40 17.26
CA LEU A 221 -17.19 -19.64 15.89
C LEU A 221 -18.59 -20.27 15.90
N PRO A 222 -19.48 -19.88 14.98
CA PRO A 222 -20.83 -20.43 14.95
C PRO A 222 -20.82 -21.87 14.40
N ALA A 223 -21.84 -22.66 14.75
CA ALA A 223 -21.88 -24.11 14.50
C ALA A 223 -21.98 -24.49 13.02
N ASP A 224 -22.41 -23.55 12.16
CA ASP A 224 -22.42 -23.66 10.70
C ASP A 224 -21.03 -23.51 10.08
N VAL A 225 -20.07 -22.91 10.81
CA VAL A 225 -18.65 -22.81 10.43
C VAL A 225 -17.86 -23.99 10.98
N LEU A 226 -18.10 -24.34 12.24
CA LEU A 226 -17.44 -25.46 12.89
C LEU A 226 -18.37 -26.11 13.91
N SER A 227 -18.69 -27.39 13.72
CA SER A 227 -19.47 -28.13 14.70
C SER A 227 -18.68 -28.32 16.00
N ASP A 228 -19.38 -28.57 17.10
CA ASP A 228 -18.76 -28.74 18.42
C ASP A 228 -17.72 -29.87 18.43
N GLN A 229 -17.97 -30.96 17.69
CA GLN A 229 -17.01 -32.06 17.54
C GLN A 229 -15.74 -31.62 16.78
N GLU A 230 -15.90 -30.80 15.74
CA GLU A 230 -14.77 -30.28 14.96
C GLU A 230 -13.96 -29.25 15.77
N LYS A 231 -14.61 -28.53 16.69
CA LYS A 231 -13.95 -27.56 17.58
C LYS A 231 -13.06 -28.31 18.55
N GLU A 232 -13.60 -29.34 19.18
CA GLU A 232 -12.84 -30.23 20.07
C GLU A 232 -11.65 -30.90 19.33
N GLU A 233 -11.86 -31.34 18.08
CA GLU A 233 -10.77 -31.88 17.26
C GLU A 233 -9.67 -30.83 17.00
N LEU A 234 -10.04 -29.60 16.65
CA LEU A 234 -9.09 -28.52 16.38
C LEU A 234 -8.33 -28.10 17.65
N GLU A 235 -9.02 -27.98 18.78
CA GLU A 235 -8.42 -27.72 20.09
C GLU A 235 -7.41 -28.79 20.49
N GLY A 236 -7.74 -30.07 20.24
CA GLY A 236 -6.83 -31.18 20.47
C GLY A 236 -5.56 -31.08 19.64
N LYS A 237 -5.68 -30.71 18.35
CA LYS A 237 -4.50 -30.51 17.48
C LYS A 237 -3.66 -29.31 17.91
N LEU A 238 -4.28 -28.21 18.35
CA LEU A 238 -3.59 -27.04 18.86
C LEU A 238 -2.87 -27.33 20.18
N SER A 239 -3.51 -28.06 21.09
CA SER A 239 -2.90 -28.47 22.37
C SER A 239 -1.66 -29.36 22.15
N ALA A 240 -1.70 -30.23 21.13
CA ALA A 240 -0.54 -31.04 20.75
C ALA A 240 0.66 -30.20 20.26
N ILE A 241 0.44 -28.98 19.76
CA ILE A 241 1.50 -28.04 19.38
C ILE A 241 2.20 -27.49 20.63
N GLU A 242 1.48 -27.06 21.68
CA GLU A 242 2.12 -26.62 22.92
C GLU A 242 2.93 -27.74 23.58
N VAL A 243 2.41 -28.97 23.57
CA VAL A 243 3.15 -30.13 24.09
C VAL A 243 4.45 -30.36 23.29
N ALA A 244 4.39 -30.26 21.96
CA ALA A 244 5.56 -30.40 21.10
C ALA A 244 6.57 -29.25 21.28
N LYS A 245 6.08 -28.04 21.54
CA LYS A 245 6.86 -26.82 21.80
C LYS A 245 7.66 -26.95 23.09
N ILE A 246 7.03 -27.43 24.17
CA ILE A 246 7.71 -27.73 25.44
C ILE A 246 8.79 -28.81 25.26
N GLY A 247 8.52 -29.80 24.41
CA GLY A 247 9.46 -30.89 24.13
C GLY A 247 10.69 -30.50 23.28
N GLY A 248 10.78 -29.28 22.75
CA GLY A 248 11.95 -28.75 22.05
C GLY A 248 12.33 -29.44 20.72
N ASN A 249 11.48 -30.33 20.19
CA ASN A 249 11.76 -31.02 18.92
C ASN A 249 11.13 -30.24 17.74
N LYS A 250 11.98 -29.54 17.00
CA LYS A 250 11.61 -28.68 15.87
C LYS A 250 10.84 -29.42 14.77
N GLU A 251 11.27 -30.61 14.39
CA GLU A 251 10.65 -31.40 13.32
C GLU A 251 9.25 -31.89 13.72
N LYS A 252 9.11 -32.38 14.96
CA LYS A 252 7.81 -32.77 15.52
C LYS A 252 6.86 -31.58 15.62
N LEU A 253 7.37 -30.40 16.01
CA LEU A 253 6.60 -29.18 16.10
C LEU A 253 6.12 -28.70 14.72
N MET A 254 7.00 -28.69 13.71
CA MET A 254 6.63 -28.38 12.32
C MET A 254 5.58 -29.35 11.77
N GLY A 255 5.71 -30.66 12.04
CA GLY A 255 4.73 -31.65 11.62
C GLY A 255 3.34 -31.42 12.22
N LYS A 256 3.26 -30.98 13.48
CA LYS A 256 1.99 -30.64 14.14
C LYS A 256 1.39 -29.34 13.60
N VAL A 257 2.21 -28.31 13.36
CA VAL A 257 1.77 -27.08 12.68
C VAL A 257 1.22 -27.39 11.29
N GLY A 258 1.91 -28.21 10.49
CA GLY A 258 1.44 -28.64 9.17
C GLY A 258 0.12 -29.40 9.21
N SER A 259 -0.08 -30.25 10.22
CA SER A 259 -1.35 -30.95 10.41
C SER A 259 -2.52 -30.01 10.72
N VAL A 260 -2.28 -28.93 11.48
CA VAL A 260 -3.33 -27.93 11.75
C VAL A 260 -3.59 -27.08 10.51
N LEU A 261 -2.55 -26.70 9.76
CA LEU A 261 -2.71 -25.97 8.49
C LEU A 261 -3.54 -26.76 7.47
N LYS A 262 -3.31 -28.07 7.36
CA LYS A 262 -4.11 -28.94 6.50
C LYS A 262 -5.58 -28.97 6.94
N TYR A 263 -5.82 -29.06 8.25
CA TYR A 263 -7.17 -29.04 8.80
C TYR A 263 -7.88 -27.71 8.54
N ILE A 264 -7.18 -26.58 8.70
CA ILE A 264 -7.71 -25.25 8.36
C ILE A 264 -8.08 -25.17 6.87
N ALA A 265 -7.22 -25.70 5.98
CA ALA A 265 -7.47 -25.72 4.55
C ALA A 265 -8.72 -26.51 4.16
N ASP A 266 -9.04 -27.59 4.90
CA ASP A 266 -10.22 -28.41 4.68
C ASP A 266 -11.53 -27.76 5.20
N LYS A 267 -11.45 -26.81 6.15
CA LYS A 267 -12.62 -26.18 6.80
C LYS A 267 -12.94 -24.76 6.33
N GLY A 268 -11.95 -24.03 5.80
CA GLY A 268 -12.17 -22.73 5.18
C GLY A 268 -11.67 -21.54 5.98
N ILE A 269 -11.97 -20.34 5.47
CA ILE A 269 -11.28 -19.09 5.81
C ILE A 269 -11.54 -18.66 7.27
N GLU A 270 -12.75 -18.84 7.78
CA GLU A 270 -13.16 -18.40 9.13
C GLU A 270 -12.41 -19.15 10.24
N VAL A 271 -12.17 -20.44 10.04
CA VAL A 271 -11.34 -21.28 10.93
C VAL A 271 -9.89 -20.83 10.91
N GLY A 272 -9.41 -20.43 9.73
CA GLY A 272 -8.08 -19.88 9.54
C GLY A 272 -7.88 -18.57 10.31
N ILE A 273 -8.87 -17.67 10.29
CA ILE A 273 -8.82 -16.40 11.03
C ILE A 273 -8.63 -16.63 12.53
N ALA A 274 -9.33 -17.63 13.10
CA ALA A 274 -9.23 -17.94 14.52
C ALA A 274 -7.86 -18.57 14.90
N ALA A 275 -7.36 -19.52 14.10
CA ALA A 275 -6.23 -20.37 14.48
C ALA A 275 -4.86 -19.93 13.91
N LEU A 276 -4.81 -19.30 12.72
CA LEU A 276 -3.56 -18.92 12.04
C LEU A 276 -2.68 -17.93 12.83
N PRO A 277 -3.21 -16.94 13.57
CA PRO A 277 -2.37 -16.01 14.34
C PRO A 277 -1.47 -16.74 15.34
N TYR A 278 -2.00 -17.75 16.04
CA TYR A 278 -1.24 -18.55 16.98
C TYR A 278 -0.21 -19.46 16.28
N LEU A 279 -0.56 -20.07 15.14
CA LEU A 279 0.42 -20.82 14.34
C LEU A 279 1.57 -19.93 13.83
N GLY A 280 1.29 -18.65 13.55
CA GLY A 280 2.28 -17.64 13.20
C GLY A 280 3.28 -17.37 14.33
N GLU A 281 2.82 -17.25 15.57
CA GLU A 281 3.69 -17.14 16.75
C GLU A 281 4.53 -18.39 16.97
N ILE A 282 3.95 -19.58 16.80
CA ILE A 282 4.70 -20.83 16.87
C ILE A 282 5.75 -20.92 15.75
N SER A 283 5.46 -20.40 14.55
CA SER A 283 6.42 -20.32 13.45
C SER A 283 7.61 -19.40 13.78
N LYS A 284 7.37 -18.26 14.43
CA LYS A 284 8.46 -17.39 14.94
C LYS A 284 9.31 -18.12 15.97
N PHE A 285 8.68 -18.83 16.91
CA PHE A 285 9.37 -19.64 17.89
C PHE A 285 10.23 -20.74 17.24
N ILE A 286 9.70 -21.47 16.26
CA ILE A 286 10.44 -22.47 15.46
C ILE A 286 11.66 -21.87 14.75
N LYS A 287 11.57 -20.63 14.26
CA LYS A 287 12.70 -19.94 13.61
C LYS A 287 13.78 -19.53 14.62
N SER A 288 13.41 -19.31 15.88
CA SER A 288 14.34 -18.99 16.97
C SER A 288 14.99 -20.21 17.64
N MET A 289 14.47 -21.42 17.37
CA MET A 289 15.06 -22.71 17.76
C MET A 289 16.12 -23.18 16.78
#